data_AF-A0A917IUI9-F1
#
_entry.id   AF-A0A917IUI9-F1
#
_cell.length_a   1.000
_cell.length_b   1.000
_cell.length_c   1.000
_cell.angle_alpha   90.00
_cell.angle_beta   90.00
_cell.angle_gamma   90.00
#
_symmetry.space_group_name_H-M   'P 1'
#
loop_
_entity.id
_entity.type
_entity.pdbx_description
1 polymer ?
#
loop_
_entity_poly.entity_id
_entity_poly.type
_entity_poly.pdbx_seq_one_letter_code
_entity_poly.pdbx_strand_id
1 'polypeptide(L)' 'MMNSDTSYELFKQLPNAVLSYYPDAAHGSFFQYPELFTHEANFFLNQF' A
#
# COMPACT_ATOMS: atom_id res chain seq x y z
N MET A 1 0.49 14.57 8.65
CA MET A 1 -0.01 13.59 7.66
C MET A 1 0.99 13.57 6.50
N MET A 2 1.30 12.40 5.96
CA MET A 2 2.22 12.24 4.81
C MET A 2 1.42 12.32 3.50
N ASN A 3 1.99 12.93 2.46
CA ASN A 3 1.35 13.02 1.14
C ASN A 3 1.44 11.67 0.42
N SER A 4 0.44 11.35 -0.40
CA SER A 4 0.40 10.10 -1.18
C SER A 4 1.58 9.95 -2.15
N ASP A 5 2.11 11.07 -2.66
CA ASP A 5 3.28 11.07 -3.56
C ASP A 5 4.52 10.48 -2.91
N THR A 6 4.66 10.58 -1.58
CA THR A 6 5.84 10.05 -0.91
C THR A 6 5.89 8.52 -0.96
N SER A 7 4.74 7.83 -1.05
CA SER A 7 4.71 6.38 -1.31
C SER A 7 5.17 6.02 -2.73
N TYR A 8 4.91 6.89 -3.72
CA TYR A 8 5.42 6.71 -5.08
C TYR A 8 6.93 6.91 -5.15
N GLU A 9 7.46 7.91 -4.44
CA GLU A 9 8.91 8.11 -4.33
C GLU A 9 9.61 6.90 -3.70
N LEU A 10 9.02 6.32 -2.64
CA LEU A 10 9.53 5.07 -2.04
C LEU A 10 9.53 3.91 -3.04
N PHE A 11 8.44 3.72 -3.78
CA PHE A 11 8.34 2.66 -4.80
C PHE A 11 9.43 2.80 -5.89
N LYS A 12 9.76 4.02 -6.33
CA LYS A 12 10.84 4.24 -7.28
C LYS A 12 12.23 3.93 -6.72
N GLN A 13 12.44 4.14 -5.42
CA GLN A 13 13.76 4.03 -4.78
C GLN A 13 14.04 2.64 -4.19
N LEU A 14 13.00 1.88 -3.82
CA LEU A 14 13.13 0.56 -3.22
C LEU A 14 13.06 -0.53 -4.29
N PRO A 15 14.12 -1.35 -4.49
CA PRO A 15 14.04 -2.48 -5.39
C PRO A 15 13.06 -3.53 -4.84
N ASN A 16 12.32 -4.20 -5.74
CA ASN A 16 11.34 -5.24 -5.41
C ASN A 16 10.19 -4.78 -4.49
N ALA A 17 9.88 -3.48 -4.46
CA ALA A 17 8.71 -2.97 -3.76
C ALA A 17 7.43 -3.19 -4.57
N VAL A 18 6.30 -3.35 -3.88
CA VAL A 18 4.95 -3.31 -4.45
C VAL A 18 4.22 -2.10 -3.87
N LEU A 19 3.50 -1.37 -4.71
CA LEU A 19 2.72 -0.20 -4.31
C LEU A 19 1.24 -0.38 -4.67
N SER A 20 0.38 -0.27 -3.65
CA SER A 20 -1.08 -0.20 -3.80
C SER A 20 -1.58 1.19 -3.39
N TYR A 21 -2.44 1.80 -4.21
CA TYR A 21 -3.21 2.99 -3.84
C TYR A 21 -4.69 2.63 -3.68
N TYR A 22 -5.27 3.05 -2.57
CA TYR A 22 -6.70 2.86 -2.31
C TYR A 22 -7.47 4.14 -2.65
N PRO A 23 -8.54 4.06 -3.46
CA PRO A 23 -9.29 5.23 -3.90
C PRO A 23 -10.02 5.88 -2.72
N ASP A 24 -10.23 7.20 -2.78
CA ASP A 24 -10.96 7.97 -1.76
C ASP A 24 -10.45 7.78 -0.32
N ALA A 25 -9.18 7.43 -0.16
CA ALA A 25 -8.55 7.18 1.14
C ALA A 25 -7.45 8.20 1.47
N ALA A 26 -7.23 8.40 2.76
CA ALA A 26 -6.17 9.26 3.28
C ALA A 26 -5.15 8.46 4.12
N HIS A 27 -4.62 9.04 5.19
CA HIS A 27 -3.60 8.43 6.05
C HIS A 27 -3.96 7.02 6.56
N GLY A 28 -5.23 6.78 6.88
CA GLY A 28 -5.74 5.50 7.38
C GLY A 28 -6.24 4.58 6.28
N SER A 29 -5.58 4.53 5.12
CA SER A 29 -6.10 3.84 3.93
C SER A 29 -6.46 2.36 4.17
N PHE A 30 -5.64 1.64 4.92
CA PHE A 30 -5.86 0.26 5.32
C PHE A 30 -6.98 0.06 6.36
N PHE A 31 -7.39 1.10 7.10
CA PHE A 31 -8.61 1.05 7.93
C PHE A 31 -9.88 1.21 7.10
N GLN A 32 -9.80 1.94 5.98
CA GLN A 32 -10.93 2.14 5.07
C GLN A 32 -11.15 0.93 4.15
N TYR A 33 -10.08 0.21 3.80
CA TYR A 33 -10.13 -1.01 2.98
C TYR A 33 -9.47 -2.21 3.69
N PRO A 34 -9.96 -2.62 4.88
CA PRO A 34 -9.28 -3.59 5.74
C PRO A 34 -9.24 -5.00 5.13
N GLU A 35 -10.29 -5.43 4.45
CA GLU A 35 -10.35 -6.76 3.81
C GLU A 35 -9.39 -6.85 2.62
N LEU A 36 -9.39 -5.82 1.75
CA LEU A 36 -8.48 -5.74 0.60
C LEU A 36 -7.03 -5.71 1.05
N PHE A 37 -6.69 -4.84 2.01
CA PHE A 37 -5.35 -4.78 2.59
C PHE A 37 -4.93 -6.13 3.17
N THR A 38 -5.80 -6.79 3.94
CA THR A 38 -5.48 -8.08 4.56
C THR A 38 -5.25 -9.16 3.51
N HIS A 39 -6.03 -9.17 2.43
CA HIS A 39 -5.83 -10.08 1.31
C HIS A 39 -4.48 -9.84 0.61
N GLU A 40 -4.19 -8.59 0.23
CA GLU A 40 -2.94 -8.19 -0.44
C GLU A 40 -1.71 -8.49 0.43
N ALA A 41 -1.76 -8.16 1.73
CA ALA A 41 -0.67 -8.42 2.66
C ALA A 41 -0.40 -9.92 2.85
N ASN A 42 -1.46 -10.74 2.98
CA ASN A 42 -1.30 -12.19 3.07
C ASN A 42 -0.74 -12.80 1.79
N PHE A 43 -1.17 -12.33 0.61
CA PHE A 43 -0.59 -12.75 -0.66
C PHE A 43 0.90 -12.39 -0.74
N PHE A 44 1.25 -11.13 -0.42
CA PHE A 44 2.63 -10.66 -0.40
C PHE A 44 3.53 -11.51 0.51
N LEU A 45 3.07 -11.83 1.72
CA LEU A 45 3.89 -12.55 2.70
C LEU A 45 4.07 -14.04 2.39
N ASN A 46 3.15 -14.65 1.65
CA ASN A 46 3.13 -16.11 1.48
C ASN A 46 3.35 -16.59 0.03
N GLN A 47 3.20 -15.72 -0.97
CA GLN A 47 3.11 -16.13 -2.38
C GLN A 47 3.83 -15.23 -3.39
N PHE A 48 4.34 -14.06 -3.00
CA PHE A 48 4.97 -13.10 -3.90
C PHE A 48 6.45 -13.39 -4.18
#